data_AF-H9ZGM4-F1
#
_entry.id   AF-H9ZGM4-F1
#
_cell.length_a   1.000
_cell.length_b   1.000
_cell.length_c   1.000
_cell.angle_alpha   90.00
_cell.angle_beta   90.00
_cell.angle_gamma   90.00
#
_symmetry.space_group_name_H-M   'P 1'
#
loop_
_entity.id
_entity.type
_entity.pdbx_description
1 polymer ?
#
loop_
_entity_poly.entity_id
_entity_poly.type
_entity_poly.pdbx_seq_one_letter_code
_entity_poly.pdbx_strand_id
1 'polypeptide(L)'
;SIDLPGMTNQDNKIVVKNATKSNVNNAVNTLVERWNEKYAQAYPNVSAKIDYDDEMAYSESQLIAKFGTAFKAVNNSLNVNFGAISEGKMQEEVISFKQIYYNVNVNEPTRPSR
;
A
#
# COMPACT_ATOMS: atom_id res chain seq x y z
N SER A 1 -4.53 -11.39 -9.76
CA SER A 1 -4.12 -12.43 -8.79
C SER A 1 -3.79 -11.77 -7.48
N ILE A 2 -3.75 -12.51 -6.38
CA ILE A 2 -3.22 -12.04 -5.10
C ILE A 2 -1.99 -12.86 -4.69
N ASP A 3 -1.11 -12.30 -3.86
CA ASP A 3 0.15 -12.93 -3.42
C ASP A 3 0.07 -13.50 -1.99
N LEU A 4 -1.12 -13.86 -1.52
CA LEU A 4 -1.29 -14.54 -0.24
C LEU A 4 -0.66 -15.94 -0.25
N PRO A 5 -0.04 -16.37 0.87
CA PRO A 5 0.74 -17.60 0.93
C PRO A 5 -0.14 -18.86 0.80
N GLY A 6 0.42 -19.92 0.22
CA GLY A 6 -0.25 -21.23 0.09
C GLY A 6 -1.21 -21.37 -1.09
N MET A 7 -1.61 -20.27 -1.74
CA MET A 7 -2.50 -20.31 -2.92
C MET A 7 -1.75 -20.74 -4.19
N THR A 8 -1.49 -22.04 -4.34
CA THR A 8 -0.82 -22.63 -5.51
C THR A 8 -1.82 -22.99 -6.62
N ASN A 9 -1.33 -23.50 -7.76
CA ASN A 9 -2.18 -24.07 -8.85
C ASN A 9 -3.29 -23.14 -9.38
N GLN A 10 -2.99 -21.84 -9.55
CA GLN A 10 -3.93 -20.81 -9.99
C GLN A 10 -5.06 -20.46 -9.01
N ASP A 11 -5.07 -21.02 -7.79
CA ASP A 11 -6.13 -20.69 -6.80
C ASP A 11 -6.07 -19.21 -6.38
N ASN A 12 -4.94 -18.55 -6.61
CA ASN A 12 -4.73 -17.12 -6.36
C ASN A 12 -5.20 -16.20 -7.50
N LYS A 13 -5.90 -16.69 -8.52
CA LYS A 13 -6.30 -15.90 -9.70
C LYS A 13 -7.81 -15.97 -9.97
N ILE A 14 -8.35 -14.85 -10.45
CA ILE A 14 -9.70 -14.72 -11.00
C ILE A 14 -9.62 -13.87 -12.27
N VAL A 15 -10.41 -14.23 -13.28
CA VAL A 15 -10.64 -13.40 -14.47
C VAL A 15 -11.85 -12.53 -14.22
N VAL A 16 -11.67 -11.20 -14.29
CA VAL A 16 -12.76 -10.23 -14.11
C VAL A 16 -13.27 -9.80 -15.47
N LYS A 17 -14.49 -10.20 -15.82
CA LYS A 17 -15.19 -9.68 -17.00
C LYS A 17 -15.77 -8.31 -16.66
N ASN A 18 -15.69 -7.35 -17.60
CA ASN A 18 -16.13 -5.96 -17.41
C ASN A 18 -15.54 -5.35 -16.13
N ALA A 19 -14.25 -4.99 -16.16
CA ALA A 19 -13.45 -4.58 -14.99
C ALA A 19 -13.87 -3.21 -14.41
N THR A 20 -15.09 -3.11 -13.90
CA THR A 20 -15.54 -2.01 -13.06
C THR A 20 -14.95 -2.13 -11.66
N LYS A 21 -14.87 -1.01 -10.93
CA LYS A 21 -14.40 -1.00 -9.52
C LYS A 21 -15.14 -2.04 -8.67
N SER A 22 -16.46 -2.14 -8.82
CA SER A 22 -17.28 -3.10 -8.07
C SER A 22 -16.91 -4.55 -8.42
N ASN A 23 -16.78 -4.87 -9.71
CA ASN A 23 -16.45 -6.23 -10.15
C ASN A 23 -15.03 -6.63 -9.72
N VAL A 24 -14.07 -5.70 -9.75
CA VAL A 24 -12.70 -5.95 -9.27
C VAL A 24 -12.69 -6.16 -7.76
N ASN A 25 -13.37 -5.31 -6.98
CA ASN A 25 -13.45 -5.47 -5.52
C ASN A 25 -14.08 -6.81 -5.12
N ASN A 26 -15.18 -7.20 -5.78
CA ASN A 26 -15.81 -8.49 -5.53
C ASN A 26 -14.86 -9.66 -5.82
N ALA A 27 -14.13 -9.60 -6.94
CA ALA A 27 -13.15 -10.64 -7.28
C ALA A 27 -11.98 -10.71 -6.27
N VAL A 28 -11.51 -9.56 -5.78
CA VAL A 28 -10.48 -9.52 -4.73
C VAL A 28 -11.02 -10.12 -3.43
N ASN A 29 -12.23 -9.74 -3.01
CA ASN A 29 -12.87 -10.31 -1.81
C ASN A 29 -13.01 -11.83 -1.91
N THR A 30 -13.49 -12.36 -3.04
CA THR A 30 -13.60 -13.81 -3.26
C THR A 30 -12.25 -14.53 -3.13
N LEU A 31 -11.15 -13.92 -3.58
CA LEU A 31 -9.82 -14.52 -3.42
C LEU A 31 -9.36 -14.50 -1.96
N VAL A 32 -9.62 -13.42 -1.23
CA VAL A 32 -9.27 -13.30 0.19
C VAL A 32 -10.11 -14.23 1.06
N GLU A 33 -11.41 -14.34 0.81
CA GLU A 33 -12.31 -15.29 1.48
C GLU A 33 -11.86 -16.73 1.25
N ARG A 34 -11.55 -17.09 0.00
CA ARG A 34 -11.01 -18.41 -0.33
C ARG A 34 -9.71 -18.69 0.44
N TRP A 35 -8.86 -17.67 0.60
CA TRP A 35 -7.64 -17.82 1.37
C TRP A 35 -7.91 -18.05 2.86
N ASN A 36 -8.82 -17.27 3.43
CA ASN A 36 -9.23 -17.40 4.83
C ASN A 36 -9.78 -18.81 5.13
N GLU A 37 -10.60 -19.36 4.23
CA GLU A 37 -11.22 -20.68 4.41
C GLU A 37 -10.23 -21.84 4.28
N LYS A 38 -9.32 -21.79 3.29
CA LYS A 38 -8.47 -22.93 2.93
C LYS A 38 -7.06 -22.90 3.51
N TYR A 39 -6.51 -21.72 3.76
CA TYR A 39 -5.06 -21.56 3.98
C TYR A 39 -4.72 -20.84 5.28
N ALA A 40 -5.58 -19.95 5.80
CA ALA A 40 -5.24 -19.12 6.97
C ALA A 40 -4.85 -19.93 8.21
N GLN A 41 -5.42 -21.12 8.43
CA GLN A 41 -5.02 -21.97 9.56
C GLN A 41 -3.57 -22.47 9.46
N ALA A 42 -3.08 -22.75 8.25
CA ALA A 42 -1.68 -23.15 8.02
C ALA A 42 -0.72 -21.94 7.98
N TYR A 43 -1.26 -20.74 7.75
CA TYR A 43 -0.51 -19.48 7.68
C TYR A 43 -1.13 -18.43 8.63
N PRO A 44 -1.19 -18.69 9.95
CA PRO A 44 -1.93 -17.86 10.90
C PRO A 44 -1.32 -16.45 11.08
N ASN A 45 -0.04 -16.29 10.74
CA ASN A 45 0.69 -15.05 10.87
C ASN A 45 1.32 -14.68 9.53
N VAL A 46 0.53 -14.11 8.62
CA VAL A 46 1.08 -13.55 7.38
C VAL A 46 1.92 -12.33 7.74
N SER A 47 3.25 -12.48 7.70
CA SER A 47 4.17 -11.36 7.94
C SER A 47 3.96 -10.29 6.88
N ALA A 48 3.62 -9.08 7.32
CA ALA A 48 3.50 -7.94 6.42
C ALA A 48 4.88 -7.62 5.81
N LYS A 49 4.90 -7.31 4.52
CA LYS A 49 6.05 -6.66 3.88
C LYS A 49 6.08 -5.22 4.37
N ILE A 50 7.22 -4.78 4.87
CA ILE A 50 7.39 -3.41 5.37
C ILE A 50 7.97 -2.56 4.24
N ASP A 51 7.28 -1.48 3.92
CA ASP A 51 7.79 -0.37 3.10
C ASP A 51 8.00 0.81 4.05
N TYR A 52 9.27 1.21 4.20
CA TYR A 52 9.73 2.21 5.13
C TYR A 52 10.50 3.27 4.35
N ASP A 53 10.15 4.53 4.59
CA ASP A 53 10.84 5.67 4.03
C ASP A 53 10.83 6.80 5.07
N ASP A 54 11.96 7.45 5.24
CA ASP A 54 12.16 8.52 6.21
C ASP A 54 12.78 9.75 5.56
N GLU A 55 12.57 10.90 6.18
CA GLU A 55 13.16 12.15 5.75
C GLU A 55 13.17 13.18 6.89
N MET A 56 14.31 13.83 7.09
CA MET A 56 14.40 14.99 7.97
C MET A 56 13.56 16.15 7.42
N ALA A 57 12.77 16.77 8.29
CA ALA A 57 11.93 17.88 7.92
C ALA A 57 12.75 19.17 7.82
N TYR A 58 12.77 19.78 6.63
CA TYR A 58 13.36 21.11 6.42
C TYR A 58 12.35 22.12 5.90
N SER A 59 11.48 21.69 4.98
CA SER A 59 10.41 22.52 4.44
C SER A 59 9.25 21.67 3.94
N GLU A 60 8.05 22.23 3.90
CA GLU A 60 6.86 21.51 3.43
C GLU A 60 7.02 21.05 1.96
N SER A 61 7.63 21.87 1.10
CA SER A 61 7.85 21.54 -0.31
C SER A 61 8.81 20.35 -0.47
N GLN A 62 9.84 20.25 0.36
CA GLN A 62 10.77 19.12 0.36
C GLN A 62 10.07 17.83 0.81
N LEU A 63 9.26 17.88 1.86
CA LEU A 63 8.47 16.71 2.29
C LEU A 63 7.40 16.31 1.26
N ILE A 64 6.81 17.26 0.54
CA ILE A 64 5.91 16.97 -0.59
C ILE A 64 6.65 16.31 -1.75
N ALA A 65 7.89 16.74 -2.03
CA ALA A 65 8.70 16.13 -3.08
C ALA A 65 9.05 14.67 -2.73
N LYS A 66 9.30 14.39 -1.45
CA LYS A 66 9.60 13.05 -0.93
C LYS A 66 8.37 12.14 -0.85
N PHE A 67 7.31 12.58 -0.16
CA PHE A 67 6.15 11.76 0.19
C PHE A 67 4.92 11.98 -0.72
N GLY A 68 5.01 12.92 -1.67
CA GLY A 68 3.93 13.27 -2.60
C GLY A 68 2.98 14.36 -2.07
N THR A 69 2.11 14.85 -2.95
CA THR A 69 1.20 15.97 -2.66
C THR A 69 0.16 15.68 -1.58
N ALA A 70 -0.11 14.40 -1.31
CA ALA A 70 -0.98 13.95 -0.22
C ALA A 70 -0.41 14.31 1.16
N PHE A 71 0.91 14.53 1.28
CA PHE A 71 1.56 14.92 2.53
C PHE A 71 0.94 16.18 3.14
N LYS A 72 0.47 17.15 2.32
CA LYS A 72 -0.19 18.36 2.83
C LYS A 72 -1.37 18.05 3.76
N ALA A 73 -2.21 17.10 3.37
CA ALA A 73 -3.37 16.71 4.16
C ALA A 73 -2.95 15.98 5.45
N VAL A 74 -1.90 15.15 5.37
CA VAL A 74 -1.34 14.43 6.53
C VAL A 74 -0.68 15.40 7.51
N ASN A 75 0.04 16.40 7.00
CA ASN A 75 0.75 17.38 7.82
C ASN A 75 -0.19 18.23 8.67
N ASN A 76 -1.45 18.44 8.24
CA ASN A 76 -2.45 19.08 9.09
C ASN A 76 -2.69 18.33 10.42
N SER A 77 -2.41 17.03 10.46
CA SER A 77 -2.50 16.21 11.66
C SER A 77 -1.16 16.04 12.37
N LEU A 78 -0.06 15.89 11.61
CA LEU A 78 1.29 15.77 12.18
C LEU A 78 1.79 17.08 12.80
N ASN A 79 1.38 18.21 12.22
CA ASN A 79 1.73 19.56 12.65
C ASN A 79 3.25 19.80 12.73
N VAL A 80 3.98 19.46 11.66
CA VAL A 80 5.43 19.65 11.58
C VAL A 80 5.79 21.12 11.76
N ASN A 81 6.67 21.43 12.71
CA ASN A 81 6.98 22.80 13.11
C ASN A 81 8.13 23.40 12.30
N PHE A 82 7.86 23.71 11.02
CA PHE A 82 8.87 24.29 10.13
C PHE A 82 9.47 25.62 10.63
N GLY A 83 8.70 26.41 11.39
CA GLY A 83 9.21 27.64 12.00
C GLY A 83 10.34 27.37 12.99
N ALA A 84 10.09 26.51 13.99
CA ALA A 84 11.10 26.15 14.99
C ALA A 84 12.29 25.41 14.38
N ILE A 85 12.07 24.58 13.36
CA ILE A 85 13.13 23.92 12.59
C ILE A 85 14.03 24.96 11.92
N SER A 86 13.44 25.94 11.22
CA SER A 86 14.21 26.97 10.52
C SER A 86 15.01 27.88 11.46
N GLU A 87 14.54 28.05 12.70
CA GLU A 87 15.22 28.80 13.76
C GLU A 87 16.29 27.95 14.50
N GLY A 88 16.43 26.67 14.16
CA GLY A 88 17.37 25.75 14.80
C GLY A 88 16.98 25.37 16.23
N LYS A 89 15.72 25.58 16.63
CA LYS A 89 15.22 25.27 17.99
C LYS A 89 14.89 23.80 18.18
N MET A 90 14.62 23.08 17.08
CA MET A 90 14.34 21.65 17.11
C MET A 90 14.67 20.99 15.77
N GLN A 91 14.66 19.66 15.78
CA GLN A 91 14.75 18.82 14.59
C GLN A 91 13.60 17.83 14.61
N GLU A 92 12.95 17.65 13.46
CA GLU A 92 11.86 16.68 13.29
C GLU A 92 12.18 15.79 12.08
N GLU A 93 11.80 14.53 12.18
CA GLU A 93 11.90 13.53 11.12
C GLU A 93 10.51 13.01 10.82
N VAL A 94 10.18 12.86 9.54
CA VAL A 94 8.91 12.29 9.11
C VAL A 94 9.16 10.89 8.55
N ILE A 95 8.42 9.93 9.10
CA ILE A 95 8.53 8.52 8.73
C ILE A 95 7.22 8.07 8.08
N SER A 96 7.32 7.57 6.84
CA SER A 96 6.27 6.82 6.17
C SER A 96 6.48 5.34 6.39
N PHE A 97 5.56 4.71 7.12
CA PHE A 97 5.59 3.28 7.40
C PHE A 97 4.34 2.58 6.87
N LYS A 98 4.51 1.68 5.89
CA LYS A 98 3.41 0.90 5.30
C LYS A 98 3.61 -0.59 5.57
N GLN A 99 2.58 -1.21 6.14
CA GLN A 99 2.49 -2.66 6.30
C GLN A 99 1.64 -3.25 5.18
N ILE A 100 2.27 -3.99 4.27
CA ILE A 100 1.63 -4.59 3.11
C ILE A 100 1.40 -6.08 3.39
N TYR A 101 0.14 -6.46 3.63
CA TYR A 101 -0.25 -7.85 3.90
C TYR A 101 -0.35 -8.69 2.63
N TYR A 102 -0.83 -8.10 1.53
CA TYR A 102 -0.88 -8.71 0.21
C TYR A 102 -0.97 -7.63 -0.87
N ASN A 103 -0.64 -8.01 -2.10
CA ASN A 103 -0.72 -7.22 -3.31
C ASN A 103 -1.72 -7.86 -4.27
N VAL A 104 -2.52 -7.02 -4.92
CA VAL A 104 -3.34 -7.43 -6.07
C VAL A 104 -2.54 -7.13 -7.33
N ASN A 105 -2.20 -8.18 -8.07
CA ASN A 105 -1.43 -8.09 -9.31
C ASN A 105 -2.36 -8.27 -10.51
N VAL A 106 -2.21 -7.43 -11.53
CA VAL A 106 -2.90 -7.58 -12.82
C VAL A 106 -1.90 -8.13 -13.81
N ASN A 107 -2.26 -9.18 -14.54
CA ASN A 107 -1.39 -9.71 -15.59
C ASN A 107 -1.21 -8.63 -16.66
N GLU A 108 0.02 -8.49 -17.14
CA GLU A 108 0.30 -7.60 -18.27
C GLU A 108 -0.58 -7.97 -19.47
N PRO A 109 -1.29 -6.99 -20.07
CA PRO A 109 -2.04 -7.25 -21.27
C PRO A 109 -1.07 -7.57 -22.41
N THR A 110 -1.40 -8.54 -23.25
CA THR A 110 -0.54 -8.94 -24.40
C THR A 110 -0.40 -7.85 -25.46
N ARG A 111 -1.24 -6.82 -25.39
CA ARG A 111 -1.25 -5.63 -26.24
C ARG A 111 -2.15 -4.55 -25.62
N PRO A 112 -1.85 -3.25 -25.82
CA PRO A 112 -2.69 -2.16 -25.34
C PRO A 112 -4.13 -2.16 -25.89
N SER A 113 -4.37 -2.73 -27.08
CA SER A 113 -5.68 -2.66 -27.74
C SER A 113 -6.03 -3.91 -28.54
N ARG A 114 -7.32 -3.99 -28.89
CA ARG A 114 -7.63 -3.87 -30.32
C ARG A 114 -8.26 -2.51 -30.54
#